data_AF-A0A6J1T0G3-F1
#
_entry.id   AF-A0A6J1T0G3-F1
#
_cell.length_a   1.000
_cell.length_b   1.000
_cell.length_c   1.000
_cell.angle_alpha   90.00
_cell.angle_beta   90.00
_cell.angle_gamma   90.00
#
_symmetry.space_group_name_H-M   'P 1'
#
loop_
_entity.id
_entity.type
_entity.pdbx_description
1 polymer ?
#
loop_
_entity_poly.entity_id
_entity_poly.type
_entity_poly.pdbx_seq_one_letter_code
_entity_poly.pdbx_strand_id
1 'polypeptide(L)'
;MPKAVEALIRQLDSLVTQLRQVEEALERKVQRAAGGEEDSTTVVEQVKLAVQLEDNLRLLTAKKCSVVAEDDGATWTAWAELGGFGDILRLLLLQLRANGELEKVEDAACTPSPGVYVGPPIISVLRTKEDDCEDGHLKVNDLLLDRQRWRYARSLKSSHADGLEGLLSVVAPQLEELEIPRPVQPSVMVEVEKMKSLKRLEVRCVDDLDYADLPLQLEELAIRSPCENQLRCVGRMPRLRSLQVDDYLGPNVSFAPSQHGTLRWLSLCLNTKHKSTMMSLIRAYASSVQEIVIFCSVGDDYLNKGFYFPDLGEDLAACGLLALRRLVLDRPAADPCTDQVAACLLQCRTIGSSLPSYVQVVCETCHMSPF
;
A
#
# COMPACT_ATOMS: atom_id res chain seq x y z
N MET A 1 10.54 -14.63 24.07
CA MET A 1 10.51 -15.26 22.73
C MET A 1 9.05 -15.39 22.30
N PRO A 2 8.66 -15.01 21.07
CA PRO A 2 7.26 -15.15 20.62
C PRO A 2 6.80 -16.62 20.64
N LYS A 3 5.55 -16.88 21.05
CA LYS A 3 5.00 -18.26 21.21
C LYS A 3 5.13 -19.12 19.93
N ALA A 4 5.01 -18.51 18.76
CA ALA A 4 5.15 -19.20 17.47
C ALA A 4 6.58 -19.70 17.20
N VAL A 5 7.60 -18.92 17.60
CA VAL A 5 9.01 -19.32 17.48
C VAL A 5 9.32 -20.49 18.42
N GLU A 6 8.72 -20.51 19.61
CA GLU A 6 8.89 -21.63 20.55
C GLU A 6 8.23 -22.91 20.04
N ALA A 7 7.05 -22.81 19.43
CA ALA A 7 6.38 -23.93 18.79
C ALA A 7 7.21 -24.50 17.62
N LEU A 8 7.82 -23.63 16.80
CA LEU A 8 8.69 -24.04 15.69
C LEU A 8 9.95 -24.73 16.16
N ILE A 9 10.62 -24.22 17.21
CA ILE A 9 11.81 -24.86 17.78
C ILE A 9 11.46 -26.26 18.31
N ARG A 10 10.33 -26.39 19.04
CA ARG A 10 9.86 -27.70 19.53
C ARG A 10 9.52 -28.66 18.38
N GLN A 11 8.91 -28.17 17.30
CA GLN A 11 8.62 -28.99 16.13
C GLN A 11 9.89 -29.42 15.38
N LEU A 12 10.86 -28.52 15.25
CA LEU A 12 12.16 -28.81 14.67
C LEU A 12 12.87 -29.93 15.45
N ASP A 13 12.96 -29.79 16.77
CA ASP A 13 13.59 -30.79 17.64
C ASP A 13 12.87 -32.14 17.57
N SER A 14 11.54 -32.13 17.51
CA SER A 14 10.72 -33.34 17.36
C SER A 14 10.96 -34.04 16.01
N LEU A 15 11.01 -33.28 14.90
CA LEU A 15 11.22 -33.84 13.56
C LEU A 15 12.64 -34.39 13.40
N VAL A 16 13.66 -33.69 13.92
CA VAL A 16 15.05 -34.19 13.94
C VAL A 16 15.14 -35.50 14.72
N THR A 17 14.45 -35.60 15.86
CA THR A 17 14.43 -36.83 16.68
C THR A 17 13.73 -37.97 15.96
N GLN A 18 12.58 -37.71 15.31
CA GLN A 18 11.83 -38.72 14.56
C GLN A 18 12.60 -39.21 13.33
N LEU A 19 13.23 -38.30 12.57
CA LEU A 19 14.03 -38.67 11.40
C LEU A 19 15.17 -39.61 11.80
N ARG A 20 15.90 -39.26 12.86
CA ARG A 20 16.96 -40.12 13.41
C ARG A 20 16.46 -41.51 13.84
N GLN A 21 15.29 -41.58 14.48
CA GLN A 21 14.69 -42.88 14.87
C GLN A 21 14.34 -43.74 13.65
N VAL A 22 13.83 -43.13 12.59
CA VAL A 22 13.50 -43.82 11.33
C VAL A 22 14.78 -44.27 10.63
N GLU A 23 15.81 -43.44 10.55
CA GLU A 23 17.14 -43.79 10.00
C GLU A 23 17.76 -44.97 10.75
N GLU A 24 17.82 -44.92 12.09
CA GLU A 24 18.34 -46.02 12.91
C GLU A 24 17.50 -47.31 12.76
N ALA A 25 16.18 -47.20 12.57
CA ALA A 25 15.32 -48.35 12.33
C ALA A 25 15.57 -48.97 10.94
N LEU A 26 15.80 -48.12 9.94
CA LEU A 26 16.13 -48.54 8.57
C LEU A 26 17.50 -49.24 8.55
N GLU A 27 18.53 -48.67 9.20
CA GLU A 27 19.86 -49.28 9.33
C GLU A 27 19.81 -50.65 9.99
N ARG A 28 19.06 -50.80 11.09
CA ARG A 28 18.89 -52.10 11.78
C ARG A 28 18.18 -53.13 10.89
N LYS A 29 17.27 -52.71 10.01
CA LYS A 29 16.58 -53.62 9.08
C LYS A 29 17.48 -54.02 7.91
N VAL A 30 18.22 -53.09 7.33
CA VAL A 30 19.22 -53.37 6.29
C VAL A 30 20.29 -54.36 6.82
N GLN A 31 20.70 -54.24 8.09
CA GLN A 31 21.61 -55.20 8.72
C GLN A 31 20.98 -56.59 8.95
N ARG A 32 19.65 -56.69 9.14
CA ARG A 32 18.92 -57.96 9.30
C ARG A 32 18.52 -58.61 7.98
N ALA A 33 18.35 -57.82 6.92
CA ALA A 33 18.07 -58.28 5.56
C ALA A 33 19.16 -59.21 5.01
N ALA A 34 20.40 -59.06 5.47
CA ALA A 34 21.52 -59.97 5.18
C ALA A 34 21.32 -61.40 5.73
N GLY A 35 20.30 -61.64 6.57
CA GLY A 35 19.98 -62.92 7.21
C GLY A 35 18.73 -63.65 6.68
N GLY A 36 18.03 -63.10 5.69
CA GLY A 36 16.95 -63.80 4.96
C GLY A 36 15.59 -63.85 5.65
N GLU A 37 14.81 -62.76 5.54
CA GLU A 37 13.34 -62.68 5.39
C GLU A 37 12.97 -61.19 5.53
N GLU A 38 12.75 -60.50 4.40
CA GLU A 38 12.37 -59.08 4.39
C GLU A 38 10.88 -58.91 4.11
N ASP A 39 10.18 -58.32 5.07
CA ASP A 39 8.87 -57.72 4.87
C ASP A 39 9.04 -56.39 4.13
N SER A 40 9.26 -56.48 2.80
CA SER A 40 9.60 -55.38 1.89
C SER A 40 8.62 -54.20 1.97
N THR A 41 7.37 -54.48 2.35
CA THR A 41 6.31 -53.47 2.51
C THR A 41 6.63 -52.48 3.63
N THR A 42 7.14 -52.97 4.76
CA THR A 42 7.45 -52.13 5.92
C THR A 42 8.68 -51.24 5.72
N VAL A 43 9.61 -51.65 4.85
CA VAL A 43 10.79 -50.87 4.48
C VAL A 43 10.38 -49.72 3.56
N VAL A 44 9.51 -49.98 2.59
CA VAL A 44 8.99 -48.95 1.66
C VAL A 44 8.20 -47.87 2.43
N GLU A 45 7.38 -48.25 3.41
CA GLU A 45 6.65 -47.29 4.24
C GLU A 45 7.59 -46.43 5.10
N GLN A 46 8.65 -47.03 5.66
CA GLN A 46 9.64 -46.30 6.46
C GLN A 46 10.49 -45.35 5.60
N VAL A 47 10.84 -45.74 4.37
CA VAL A 47 11.53 -44.85 3.42
C VAL A 47 10.63 -43.68 3.01
N LYS A 48 9.35 -43.93 2.72
CA LYS A 48 8.39 -42.85 2.42
C LYS A 48 8.24 -41.87 3.59
N LEU A 49 8.20 -42.40 4.82
CA LEU A 49 8.15 -41.59 6.04
C LEU A 49 9.43 -40.76 6.21
N ALA A 50 10.61 -41.33 5.97
CA ALA A 50 11.88 -40.61 6.05
C ALA A 50 11.93 -39.43 5.05
N VAL A 51 11.55 -39.66 3.79
CA VAL A 51 11.48 -38.61 2.76
C VAL A 51 10.51 -37.49 3.16
N GLN A 52 9.34 -37.85 3.71
CA GLN A 52 8.38 -36.86 4.18
C GLN A 52 8.93 -36.02 5.35
N LEU A 53 9.61 -36.65 6.31
CA LEU A 53 10.22 -35.98 7.46
C LEU A 53 11.37 -35.06 7.03
N GLU A 54 12.22 -35.51 6.11
CA GLU A 54 13.32 -34.72 5.56
C GLU A 54 12.80 -33.47 4.83
N ASP A 55 11.75 -33.62 4.03
CA ASP A 55 11.19 -32.47 3.32
C ASP A 55 10.53 -31.46 4.27
N ASN A 56 9.90 -31.93 5.36
CA ASN A 56 9.35 -31.05 6.39
C ASN A 56 10.46 -30.31 7.15
N LEU A 57 11.57 -30.99 7.44
CA LEU A 57 12.77 -30.38 8.02
C LEU A 57 13.35 -29.32 7.09
N ARG A 58 13.38 -29.59 5.78
CA ARG A 58 13.86 -28.65 4.76
C ARG A 58 12.98 -27.39 4.70
N LEU A 59 11.67 -27.54 4.75
CA LEU A 59 10.73 -26.40 4.80
C LEU A 59 10.91 -25.55 6.07
N LEU A 60 11.14 -26.18 7.23
CA LEU A 60 11.38 -25.48 8.49
C LEU A 60 12.69 -24.68 8.50
N THR A 61 13.71 -25.16 7.79
CA THR A 61 15.06 -24.58 7.78
C THR A 61 15.32 -23.68 6.56
N ALA A 62 14.49 -23.76 5.52
CA ALA A 62 14.64 -22.97 4.30
C ALA A 62 14.45 -21.48 4.56
N LYS A 63 15.33 -20.65 3.98
CA LYS A 63 15.20 -19.18 4.01
C LYS A 63 14.20 -18.64 2.99
N LYS A 64 13.91 -19.42 1.94
CA LYS A 64 13.00 -19.08 0.86
C LYS A 64 12.20 -20.31 0.47
N CYS A 65 10.94 -20.11 0.11
CA CYS A 65 10.05 -21.16 -0.38
C CYS A 65 9.24 -20.63 -1.57
N SER A 66 8.98 -21.47 -2.56
CA SER A 66 8.07 -21.20 -3.67
C SER A 66 6.83 -22.08 -3.55
N VAL A 67 5.64 -21.50 -3.70
CA VAL A 67 4.38 -22.22 -3.79
C VAL A 67 3.85 -22.11 -5.21
N VAL A 68 3.54 -23.25 -5.81
CA VAL A 68 2.91 -23.33 -7.14
C VAL A 68 1.44 -23.69 -6.96
N ALA A 69 0.55 -22.96 -7.62
CA ALA A 69 -0.88 -23.27 -7.67
C ALA A 69 -1.30 -23.39 -9.13
N GLU A 70 -2.06 -24.43 -9.47
CA GLU A 70 -2.63 -24.63 -10.80
C GLU A 70 -4.14 -24.50 -10.72
N ASP A 71 -4.72 -23.61 -11.53
CA ASP A 71 -6.17 -23.42 -11.64
C ASP A 71 -6.54 -23.18 -13.12
N ASP A 72 -7.50 -23.95 -13.64
CA ASP A 72 -8.00 -23.87 -15.02
C ASP A 72 -6.91 -23.75 -16.11
N GLY A 73 -5.79 -24.47 -15.95
CA GLY A 73 -4.67 -24.48 -16.91
C GLY A 73 -3.70 -23.30 -16.78
N ALA A 74 -3.87 -22.43 -15.79
CA ALA A 74 -2.91 -21.41 -15.41
C ALA A 74 -2.08 -21.85 -14.19
N THR A 75 -0.75 -21.85 -14.35
CA THR A 75 0.20 -22.14 -13.28
C THR A 75 0.70 -20.83 -12.67
N TRP A 76 0.45 -20.64 -11.37
CA TRP A 76 0.90 -19.50 -10.58
C TRP A 76 2.04 -19.92 -9.68
N THR A 77 3.10 -19.11 -9.59
CA THR A 77 4.21 -19.35 -8.66
C THR A 77 4.41 -18.13 -7.77
N ALA A 78 4.30 -18.32 -6.46
CA ALA A 78 4.55 -17.30 -5.45
C ALA A 78 5.84 -17.63 -4.68
N TRP A 79 6.64 -16.61 -4.37
CA TRP A 79 7.87 -16.75 -3.58
C TRP A 79 7.71 -16.07 -2.23
N ALA A 80 8.13 -16.73 -1.15
CA ALA A 80 8.11 -16.19 0.20
C ALA A 80 9.51 -16.29 0.84
N GLU A 81 9.99 -15.19 1.42
CA GLU A 81 11.12 -15.23 2.35
C GLU A 81 10.62 -15.67 3.73
N LEU A 82 11.20 -16.74 4.24
CA LEU A 82 10.80 -17.34 5.50
C LEU A 82 11.73 -16.86 6.62
N GLY A 83 11.28 -15.84 7.35
CA GLY A 83 11.92 -15.31 8.56
C GLY A 83 11.07 -14.22 9.23
N GLY A 84 11.17 -14.08 10.56
CA GLY A 84 10.38 -13.10 11.31
C GLY A 84 8.88 -13.43 11.28
N PHE A 85 8.03 -12.55 10.76
CA PHE A 85 6.59 -12.83 10.59
C PHE A 85 6.30 -14.03 9.66
N GLY A 86 7.23 -14.36 8.75
CA GLY A 86 7.14 -15.54 7.88
C GLY A 86 7.22 -16.89 8.62
N ASP A 87 7.54 -16.88 9.91
CA ASP A 87 7.55 -18.08 10.76
C ASP A 87 6.16 -18.70 10.94
N ILE A 88 5.10 -17.87 10.96
CA ILE A 88 3.71 -18.36 11.00
C ILE A 88 3.37 -19.10 9.70
N LEU A 89 3.91 -18.64 8.57
CA LEU A 89 3.70 -19.26 7.26
C LEU A 89 4.32 -20.66 7.21
N ARG A 90 5.45 -20.90 7.90
CA ARG A 90 6.06 -22.25 8.00
C ARG A 90 5.10 -23.26 8.64
N LEU A 91 4.42 -22.86 9.71
CA LEU A 91 3.45 -23.71 10.40
C LEU A 91 2.25 -24.04 9.51
N LEU A 92 1.74 -23.04 8.77
CA LEU A 92 0.63 -23.23 7.84
C LEU A 92 1.00 -24.15 6.67
N LEU A 93 2.17 -23.95 6.06
CA LEU A 93 2.64 -24.80 4.95
C LEU A 93 2.84 -26.26 5.38
N LEU A 94 3.37 -26.50 6.59
CA LEU A 94 3.45 -27.84 7.15
C LEU A 94 2.08 -28.47 7.36
N GLN A 95 1.12 -27.70 7.86
CA GLN A 95 -0.25 -28.18 8.10
C GLN A 95 -0.95 -28.53 6.79
N LEU A 96 -0.90 -27.65 5.78
CA LEU A 96 -1.48 -27.89 4.46
C LEU A 96 -0.87 -29.14 3.80
N ARG A 97 0.44 -29.34 3.95
CA ARG A 97 1.10 -30.55 3.45
C ARG A 97 0.69 -31.82 4.20
N ALA A 98 0.55 -31.74 5.52
CA ALA A 98 0.05 -32.86 6.32
C ALA A 98 -1.40 -33.24 5.95
N ASN A 99 -2.20 -32.26 5.54
CA ASN A 99 -3.57 -32.44 5.06
C ASN A 99 -3.65 -32.96 3.61
N GLY A 100 -2.53 -33.08 2.89
CA GLY A 100 -2.50 -33.46 1.47
C GLY A 100 -2.94 -32.34 0.51
N GLU A 101 -3.01 -31.10 0.98
CA GLU A 101 -3.42 -29.93 0.18
C GLU A 101 -2.23 -29.27 -0.54
N LEU A 102 -1.00 -29.75 -0.28
CA LEU A 102 0.23 -29.31 -0.95
C LEU A 102 1.08 -30.51 -1.36
N GLU A 103 1.42 -30.59 -2.64
CA GLU A 103 2.36 -31.56 -3.19
C GLU A 103 3.75 -30.92 -3.38
N LYS A 104 4.80 -31.72 -3.20
CA LYS A 104 6.18 -31.28 -3.45
C LYS A 104 6.46 -31.39 -4.94
N VAL A 105 6.81 -30.28 -5.57
CA VAL A 105 7.38 -30.25 -6.93
C VAL A 105 8.91 -30.34 -6.79
N GLU A 106 9.56 -31.19 -7.60
CA GLU A 106 11.02 -31.37 -7.53
C GLU A 106 11.78 -30.06 -7.80
N ASP A 107 12.92 -29.88 -7.12
CA ASP A 107 13.81 -28.72 -7.25
C ASP A 107 14.35 -28.65 -8.69
N ALA A 108 13.60 -28.01 -9.60
CA ALA A 108 14.14 -27.62 -10.89
C ALA A 108 15.28 -26.62 -10.64
N ALA A 109 16.50 -27.00 -11.01
CA ALA A 109 17.66 -26.13 -11.00
C ALA A 109 17.43 -24.99 -12.01
N CYS A 110 16.78 -23.93 -11.56
CA CYS A 110 16.65 -22.69 -12.31
C CYS A 110 18.01 -21.98 -12.29
N THR A 111 18.90 -22.35 -13.21
CA THR A 111 19.99 -21.45 -13.62
C THR A 111 19.37 -20.16 -14.14
N PRO A 112 19.68 -18.99 -13.57
CA PRO A 112 19.14 -17.73 -14.05
C PRO A 112 19.83 -17.37 -15.37
N SER A 113 19.30 -17.88 -16.48
CA SER A 113 19.43 -17.16 -17.74
C SER A 113 18.66 -15.85 -17.57
N PRO A 114 19.20 -14.68 -17.98
CA PRO A 114 18.46 -13.43 -17.95
C PRO A 114 17.33 -13.50 -19.00
N GLY A 115 16.26 -14.19 -18.62
CA GLY A 115 15.02 -14.25 -19.36
C GLY A 115 14.43 -12.84 -19.38
N VAL A 116 14.01 -12.42 -20.57
CA VAL A 116 13.18 -11.23 -20.75
C VAL A 116 12.01 -11.35 -19.79
N TYR A 117 11.95 -10.45 -18.82
CA TYR A 117 10.92 -10.43 -17.79
C TYR A 117 9.52 -10.45 -18.43
N VAL A 118 8.77 -11.54 -18.21
CA VAL A 118 7.36 -11.68 -18.59
C VAL A 118 6.51 -11.70 -17.31
N GLY A 119 6.51 -10.59 -16.59
CA GLY A 119 5.58 -10.30 -15.48
C GLY A 119 4.91 -8.94 -15.69
N PRO A 120 3.98 -8.53 -14.80
CA PRO A 120 3.44 -7.16 -14.82
C PRO A 120 4.63 -6.19 -14.79
N PRO A 121 4.76 -5.21 -15.70
CA PRO A 121 5.99 -4.44 -15.88
C PRO A 121 6.57 -4.02 -14.52
N ILE A 122 7.82 -4.41 -14.22
CA ILE A 122 8.51 -3.92 -13.03
C ILE A 122 8.52 -2.39 -13.15
N ILE A 123 7.68 -1.72 -12.38
CA ILE A 123 7.70 -0.27 -12.23
C ILE A 123 8.98 0.00 -11.47
N SER A 124 10.09 0.16 -12.20
CA SER A 124 11.33 0.56 -11.54
C SER A 124 11.13 1.98 -11.01
N VAL A 125 11.47 2.15 -9.73
CA VAL A 125 11.26 3.39 -8.99
C VAL A 125 12.59 4.11 -8.92
N LEU A 126 12.70 5.26 -9.58
CA LEU A 126 13.80 6.18 -9.38
C LEU A 126 13.56 6.92 -8.06
N ARG A 127 14.42 6.70 -7.07
CA ARG A 127 14.41 7.44 -5.81
C ARG A 127 15.61 8.37 -5.77
N THR A 128 15.39 9.65 -5.49
CA THR A 128 16.48 10.57 -5.16
C THR A 128 16.85 10.39 -3.69
N LYS A 129 18.15 10.21 -3.45
CA LYS A 129 18.76 10.06 -2.14
C LYS A 129 19.38 11.40 -1.72
N GLU A 130 19.73 11.50 -0.44
CA GLU A 130 20.46 12.66 0.09
C GLU A 130 21.80 12.86 -0.63
N ASP A 131 22.50 11.77 -0.97
CA ASP A 131 23.75 11.81 -1.74
C ASP A 131 23.59 12.33 -3.18
N ASP A 132 22.36 12.35 -3.71
CA ASP A 132 22.07 12.90 -5.04
C ASP A 132 21.95 14.43 -5.01
N CYS A 133 22.21 15.08 -3.87
CA CYS A 133 22.11 16.51 -3.68
C CYS A 133 23.44 17.15 -3.25
N GLU A 134 23.66 18.39 -3.67
CA GLU A 134 24.73 19.28 -3.18
C GLU A 134 24.09 20.59 -2.75
N ASP A 135 24.38 21.06 -1.53
CA ASP A 135 23.84 22.32 -1.00
C ASP A 135 22.31 22.45 -1.12
N GLY A 136 21.59 21.33 -1.00
CA GLY A 136 20.13 21.27 -1.13
C GLY A 136 19.60 21.20 -2.57
N HIS A 137 20.47 21.30 -3.57
CA HIS A 137 20.12 21.21 -4.99
C HIS A 137 20.39 19.82 -5.54
N LEU A 138 19.50 19.32 -6.39
CA LEU A 138 19.67 18.03 -7.05
C LEU A 138 20.84 18.06 -8.05
N LYS A 139 21.77 17.10 -7.95
CA LYS A 139 22.85 16.87 -8.93
C LYS A 139 22.30 16.22 -10.19
N VAL A 140 21.49 16.96 -10.94
CA VAL A 140 20.75 16.46 -12.11
C VAL A 140 21.71 15.80 -13.11
N ASN A 141 22.87 16.39 -13.38
CA ASN A 141 23.83 15.85 -14.33
C ASN A 141 24.33 14.46 -13.91
N ASP A 142 24.65 14.25 -12.64
CA ASP A 142 25.14 12.97 -12.13
C ASP A 142 24.06 11.88 -12.22
N LEU A 143 22.81 12.24 -11.89
CA LEU A 143 21.66 11.35 -12.06
C LEU A 143 21.41 10.99 -13.52
N LEU A 144 21.53 11.96 -14.43
CA LEU A 144 21.34 11.74 -15.85
C LEU A 144 22.46 10.87 -16.45
N LEU A 145 23.70 11.01 -15.96
CA LEU A 145 24.84 10.17 -16.34
C LEU A 145 24.64 8.72 -15.90
N ASP A 146 24.01 8.48 -14.75
CA ASP A 146 23.62 7.14 -14.30
C ASP A 146 22.32 6.66 -14.98
N ARG A 147 22.44 6.42 -16.29
CA ARG A 147 21.33 5.95 -17.14
C ARG A 147 20.68 4.66 -16.63
N GLN A 148 21.41 3.80 -15.92
CA GLN A 148 20.86 2.54 -15.43
C GLN A 148 19.80 2.77 -14.35
N ARG A 149 19.92 3.84 -13.56
CA ARG A 149 18.95 4.16 -12.51
C ARG A 149 17.58 4.58 -13.04
N TRP A 150 17.53 5.23 -14.20
CA TRP A 150 16.29 5.86 -14.68
C TRP A 150 15.79 5.36 -16.04
N ARG A 151 16.58 4.64 -16.83
CA ARG A 151 16.20 4.22 -18.20
C ARG A 151 14.88 3.44 -18.29
N TYR A 152 14.51 2.72 -17.24
CA TYR A 152 13.27 1.95 -17.19
C TYR A 152 12.31 2.46 -16.09
N ALA A 153 12.63 3.60 -15.48
CA ALA A 153 11.87 4.14 -14.37
C ALA A 153 10.52 4.65 -14.87
N ARG A 154 9.46 4.12 -14.25
CA ARG A 154 8.08 4.58 -14.47
C ARG A 154 7.54 5.34 -13.26
N SER A 155 8.24 5.29 -12.13
CA SER A 155 7.88 5.99 -10.91
C SER A 155 9.08 6.80 -10.43
N LEU A 156 8.86 8.05 -10.06
CA LEU A 156 9.87 8.93 -9.47
C LEU A 156 9.41 9.37 -8.09
N LYS A 157 10.20 9.06 -7.06
CA LYS A 157 10.03 9.59 -5.71
C LYS A 157 11.20 10.51 -5.39
N SER A 158 10.93 11.80 -5.31
CA SER A 158 11.98 12.79 -5.02
C SER A 158 11.90 13.28 -3.59
N SER A 159 12.97 13.09 -2.82
CA SER A 159 13.10 13.67 -1.48
C SER A 159 13.35 15.18 -1.50
N HIS A 160 13.65 15.74 -2.68
CA HIS A 160 14.04 17.14 -2.91
C HIS A 160 13.23 17.74 -4.07
N ALA A 161 12.89 19.02 -3.95
CA ALA A 161 12.13 19.73 -4.98
C ALA A 161 13.01 20.64 -5.85
N ASP A 162 14.09 21.19 -5.30
CA ASP A 162 14.90 22.20 -5.97
C ASP A 162 15.78 21.58 -7.08
N GLY A 163 15.66 22.13 -8.29
CA GLY A 163 16.37 21.66 -9.49
C GLY A 163 15.74 20.43 -10.14
N LEU A 164 14.59 19.97 -9.66
CA LEU A 164 13.91 18.78 -10.19
C LEU A 164 13.40 18.96 -11.62
N GLU A 165 13.12 20.20 -12.04
CA GLU A 165 12.69 20.53 -13.41
C GLU A 165 13.69 20.05 -14.47
N GLY A 166 14.99 20.11 -14.17
CA GLY A 166 16.04 19.64 -15.08
C GLY A 166 15.96 18.14 -15.27
N LEU A 167 15.74 17.37 -14.20
CA LEU A 167 15.57 15.92 -14.27
C LEU A 167 14.27 15.57 -15.01
N LEU A 168 13.16 16.19 -14.61
CA LEU A 168 11.84 15.94 -15.20
C LEU A 168 11.83 16.22 -16.70
N SER A 169 12.52 17.26 -17.18
CA SER A 169 12.61 17.57 -18.61
C SER A 169 13.15 16.40 -19.46
N VAL A 170 13.92 15.49 -18.85
CA VAL A 170 14.50 14.31 -19.51
C VAL A 170 13.69 13.05 -19.24
N VAL A 171 13.28 12.81 -18.00
CA VAL A 171 12.63 11.54 -17.60
C VAL A 171 11.10 11.57 -17.74
N ALA A 172 10.47 12.74 -17.88
CA ALA A 172 9.02 12.92 -17.95
C ALA A 172 8.28 12.00 -18.94
N PRO A 173 8.76 11.77 -20.18
CA PRO A 173 7.98 11.03 -21.19
C PRO A 173 7.58 9.60 -20.79
N GLN A 174 8.35 8.97 -19.90
CA GLN A 174 8.18 7.58 -19.46
C GLN A 174 7.59 7.44 -18.04
N LEU A 175 7.48 8.54 -17.29
CA LEU A 175 6.96 8.49 -15.92
C LEU A 175 5.43 8.40 -15.92
N GLU A 176 4.94 7.45 -15.15
CA GLU A 176 3.52 7.22 -14.84
C GLU A 176 3.18 7.65 -13.41
N GLU A 177 4.16 7.73 -12.52
CA GLU A 177 3.98 8.13 -11.12
C GLU A 177 5.04 9.16 -10.70
N LEU A 178 4.62 10.18 -9.98
CA LEU A 178 5.49 11.21 -9.43
C LEU A 178 5.09 11.55 -7.99
N GLU A 179 6.04 11.47 -7.07
CA GLU A 179 5.87 11.79 -5.65
C GLU A 179 6.96 12.78 -5.21
N ILE A 180 6.52 13.96 -4.76
CA ILE A 180 7.39 15.04 -4.28
C ILE A 180 6.80 15.60 -2.96
N PRO A 181 7.15 15.02 -1.80
CA PRO A 181 6.61 15.42 -0.50
C PRO A 181 7.07 16.82 -0.04
N ARG A 182 8.12 17.37 -0.65
CA ARG A 182 8.61 18.73 -0.36
C ARG A 182 7.88 19.78 -1.20
N PRO A 183 7.75 21.02 -0.70
CA PRO A 183 7.17 22.12 -1.48
C PRO A 183 7.89 22.31 -2.81
N VAL A 184 7.14 22.34 -3.92
CA VAL A 184 7.65 22.50 -5.28
C VAL A 184 7.50 23.94 -5.75
N GLN A 185 8.46 24.41 -6.55
CA GLN A 185 8.38 25.68 -7.26
C GLN A 185 7.48 25.57 -8.49
N PRO A 186 6.92 26.69 -8.99
CA PRO A 186 6.10 26.69 -10.21
C PRO A 186 6.78 26.09 -11.44
N SER A 187 8.12 26.20 -11.57
CA SER A 187 8.90 25.61 -12.67
C SER A 187 8.74 24.10 -12.77
N VAL A 188 8.64 23.40 -11.63
CA VAL A 188 8.42 21.95 -11.58
C VAL A 188 7.03 21.61 -12.14
N MET A 189 6.00 22.39 -11.77
CA MET A 189 4.64 22.14 -12.24
C MET A 189 4.44 22.40 -13.73
N VAL A 190 5.25 23.28 -14.34
CA VAL A 190 5.29 23.46 -15.80
C VAL A 190 5.77 22.19 -16.50
N GLU A 191 6.70 21.44 -15.91
CA GLU A 191 7.09 20.14 -16.45
C GLU A 191 6.02 19.08 -16.21
N VAL A 192 5.39 19.08 -15.02
CA VAL A 192 4.29 18.16 -14.68
C VAL A 192 3.12 18.29 -15.66
N GLU A 193 2.73 19.51 -16.02
CA GLU A 193 1.65 19.78 -16.99
C GLU A 193 1.89 19.05 -18.33
N LYS A 194 3.16 18.91 -18.76
CA LYS A 194 3.54 18.28 -20.03
C LYS A 194 3.56 16.75 -19.98
N MET A 195 3.47 16.14 -18.79
CA MET A 195 3.64 14.69 -18.58
C MET A 195 2.40 13.87 -18.99
N LYS A 196 2.22 13.62 -20.29
CA LYS A 196 1.04 12.92 -20.85
C LYS A 196 0.83 11.49 -20.35
N SER A 197 1.87 10.83 -19.87
CA SER A 197 1.83 9.46 -19.35
C SER A 197 1.51 9.37 -17.85
N LEU A 198 1.53 10.51 -17.15
CA LEU A 198 1.38 10.56 -15.70
C LEU A 198 -0.03 10.18 -15.27
N LYS A 199 -0.13 9.18 -14.39
CA LYS A 199 -1.37 8.66 -13.81
C LYS A 199 -1.51 8.98 -12.33
N ARG A 200 -0.40 8.99 -11.60
CA ARG A 200 -0.38 9.30 -10.16
C ARG A 200 0.52 10.48 -9.87
N LEU A 201 -0.01 11.47 -9.15
CA LEU A 201 0.73 12.65 -8.74
C LEU A 201 0.53 12.90 -7.25
N GLU A 202 1.63 13.02 -6.52
CA GLU A 202 1.66 13.52 -5.14
C GLU A 202 2.61 14.71 -5.07
N VAL A 203 2.08 15.89 -4.76
CA VAL A 203 2.86 17.14 -4.72
C VAL A 203 2.38 18.07 -3.62
N ARG A 204 3.32 18.90 -3.15
CA ARG A 204 3.05 20.02 -2.25
C ARG A 204 3.42 21.32 -2.94
N CYS A 205 2.47 22.23 -3.10
CA CYS A 205 2.74 23.57 -3.60
C CYS A 205 3.14 24.50 -2.45
N VAL A 206 3.95 25.52 -2.75
CA VAL A 206 4.16 26.69 -1.90
C VAL A 206 2.93 27.61 -2.03
N ASP A 207 2.47 28.16 -0.91
CA ASP A 207 1.34 29.09 -0.85
C ASP A 207 1.63 30.39 -1.63
N ASP A 208 0.56 31.08 -2.05
CA ASP A 208 0.61 32.41 -2.68
C ASP A 208 1.41 32.51 -4.01
N LEU A 209 1.61 31.38 -4.70
CA LEU A 209 2.20 31.34 -6.05
C LEU A 209 1.21 30.84 -7.10
N ASP A 210 1.40 31.29 -8.33
CA ASP A 210 0.66 30.80 -9.49
C ASP A 210 1.33 29.55 -10.06
N TYR A 211 0.53 28.50 -10.27
CA TYR A 211 0.97 27.23 -10.82
C TYR A 211 0.26 26.91 -12.13
N ALA A 212 0.94 26.12 -12.96
CA ALA A 212 0.37 25.51 -14.17
C ALA A 212 -0.80 24.57 -13.83
N ASP A 213 -1.65 24.32 -14.84
CA ASP A 213 -2.77 23.39 -14.75
C ASP A 213 -2.29 21.95 -14.49
N LEU A 214 -3.14 21.14 -13.86
CA LEU A 214 -2.86 19.73 -13.63
C LEU A 214 -3.17 18.90 -14.89
N PRO A 215 -2.37 17.85 -15.18
CA PRO A 215 -2.68 16.94 -16.28
C PRO A 215 -4.03 16.25 -16.09
N LEU A 216 -4.90 16.29 -17.11
CA LEU A 216 -6.28 15.82 -16.98
C LEU A 216 -6.43 14.30 -16.95
N GLN A 217 -5.39 13.56 -17.37
CA GLN A 217 -5.40 12.10 -17.44
C GLN A 217 -5.11 11.41 -16.10
N LEU A 218 -4.87 12.17 -15.02
CA LEU A 218 -4.58 11.64 -13.69
C LEU A 218 -5.70 10.71 -13.20
N GLU A 219 -5.27 9.59 -12.61
CA GLU A 219 -6.12 8.60 -11.95
C GLU A 219 -6.06 8.76 -10.43
N GLU A 220 -4.91 9.22 -9.91
CA GLU A 220 -4.67 9.46 -8.49
C GLU A 220 -3.97 10.80 -8.30
N LEU A 221 -4.53 11.65 -7.45
CA LEU A 221 -3.98 12.97 -7.13
C LEU A 221 -3.97 13.18 -5.62
N ALA A 222 -2.78 13.45 -5.07
CA ALA A 222 -2.62 14.04 -3.75
C ALA A 222 -1.94 15.40 -3.92
N ILE A 223 -2.64 16.47 -3.53
CA ILE A 223 -2.12 17.83 -3.66
C ILE A 223 -2.33 18.62 -2.39
N ARG A 224 -1.24 19.22 -1.90
CA ARG A 224 -1.26 20.12 -0.76
C ARG A 224 -1.04 21.56 -1.21
N SER A 225 -1.84 22.48 -0.69
CA SER A 225 -1.87 23.89 -1.06
C SER A 225 -2.13 24.16 -2.55
N PRO A 226 -3.12 23.52 -3.22
CA PRO A 226 -3.38 23.79 -4.63
C PRO A 226 -3.83 25.24 -4.87
N CYS A 227 -3.50 25.80 -6.04
CA CYS A 227 -4.12 27.05 -6.48
C CYS A 227 -5.56 26.83 -6.99
N GLU A 228 -6.31 27.91 -7.21
CA GLU A 228 -7.67 27.84 -7.74
C GLU A 228 -7.76 27.06 -9.06
N ASN A 229 -6.85 27.34 -10.00
CA ASN A 229 -6.87 26.72 -11.33
C ASN A 229 -6.62 25.21 -11.26
N GLN A 230 -5.66 24.79 -10.43
CA GLN A 230 -5.39 23.37 -10.18
C GLN A 230 -6.61 22.67 -9.57
N LEU A 231 -7.28 23.30 -8.60
CA LEU A 231 -8.49 22.74 -8.01
C LEU A 231 -9.63 22.64 -9.04
N ARG A 232 -9.78 23.63 -9.94
CA ARG A 232 -10.74 23.56 -11.06
C ARG A 232 -10.42 22.45 -12.06
N CYS A 233 -9.16 22.05 -12.22
CA CYS A 233 -8.79 20.92 -13.06
C CYS A 233 -9.43 19.61 -12.59
N VAL A 234 -9.57 19.42 -11.27
CA VAL A 234 -10.14 18.20 -10.68
C VAL A 234 -11.52 17.87 -11.26
N GLY A 235 -12.39 18.87 -11.44
CA GLY A 235 -13.73 18.67 -12.01
C GLY A 235 -13.74 18.23 -13.48
N ARG A 236 -12.59 18.31 -14.16
CA ARG A 236 -12.40 17.98 -15.58
C ARG A 236 -11.62 16.67 -15.79
N MET A 237 -11.27 15.93 -14.73
CA MET A 237 -10.45 14.72 -14.82
C MET A 237 -11.33 13.46 -15.00
N PRO A 238 -11.42 12.87 -16.20
CA PRO A 238 -12.36 11.77 -16.48
C PRO A 238 -11.96 10.43 -15.87
N ARG A 239 -10.71 10.29 -15.42
CA ARG A 239 -10.17 9.02 -14.92
C ARG A 239 -9.85 9.06 -13.43
N LEU A 240 -10.11 10.18 -12.75
CA LEU A 240 -9.75 10.35 -11.35
C LEU A 240 -10.53 9.36 -10.47
N ARG A 241 -9.81 8.54 -9.71
CA ARG A 241 -10.34 7.50 -8.81
C ARG A 241 -10.02 7.81 -7.36
N SER A 242 -8.88 8.44 -7.09
CA SER A 242 -8.41 8.83 -5.77
C SER A 242 -8.01 10.30 -5.76
N LEU A 243 -8.52 11.05 -4.79
CA LEU A 243 -8.21 12.47 -4.63
C LEU A 243 -7.94 12.79 -3.15
N GLN A 244 -6.81 13.43 -2.89
CA GLN A 244 -6.49 14.09 -1.62
C GLN A 244 -6.22 15.57 -1.88
N VAL A 245 -6.92 16.44 -1.15
CA VAL A 245 -6.71 17.89 -1.20
C VAL A 245 -6.51 18.42 0.21
N ASP A 246 -5.32 18.95 0.46
CA ASP A 246 -4.94 19.53 1.74
C ASP A 246 -4.66 21.02 1.63
N ASP A 247 -4.95 21.77 2.69
CA ASP A 247 -4.56 23.17 2.87
C ASP A 247 -4.91 24.10 1.69
N TYR A 248 -6.11 23.98 1.11
CA TYR A 248 -6.57 24.99 0.15
C TYR A 248 -6.79 26.35 0.83
N LEU A 249 -6.09 27.38 0.34
CA LEU A 249 -6.11 28.75 0.87
C LEU A 249 -6.63 29.78 -0.14
N GLY A 250 -7.05 29.35 -1.34
CA GLY A 250 -7.55 30.24 -2.39
C GLY A 250 -9.00 30.70 -2.18
N PRO A 251 -9.53 31.54 -3.09
CA PRO A 251 -10.93 31.99 -3.05
C PRO A 251 -11.92 30.82 -3.06
N ASN A 252 -13.12 30.99 -2.49
CA ASN A 252 -14.10 29.91 -2.51
C ASN A 252 -14.54 29.54 -3.93
N VAL A 253 -14.48 28.24 -4.26
CA VAL A 253 -14.84 27.67 -5.56
C VAL A 253 -16.05 26.76 -5.39
N SER A 254 -16.95 26.76 -6.38
CA SER A 254 -18.06 25.81 -6.45
C SER A 254 -17.84 24.80 -7.58
N PHE A 255 -18.13 23.53 -7.29
CA PHE A 255 -18.08 22.44 -8.28
C PHE A 255 -19.48 22.06 -8.75
N ALA A 256 -19.63 21.92 -10.06
CA ALA A 256 -20.81 21.28 -10.64
C ALA A 256 -20.75 19.77 -10.41
N PRO A 257 -21.89 19.05 -10.43
CA PRO A 257 -21.91 17.59 -10.39
C PRO A 257 -20.99 16.99 -11.46
N SER A 258 -20.12 16.06 -11.05
CA SER A 258 -19.19 15.39 -11.93
C SER A 258 -19.94 14.49 -12.91
N GLN A 259 -19.47 14.49 -14.16
CA GLN A 259 -20.03 13.66 -15.23
C GLN A 259 -19.30 12.33 -15.39
N HIS A 260 -18.20 12.11 -14.66
CA HIS A 260 -17.28 10.99 -14.88
C HIS A 260 -17.60 9.78 -14.00
N GLY A 261 -18.10 10.00 -12.78
CA GLY A 261 -18.54 8.93 -11.87
C GLY A 261 -17.44 7.93 -11.45
N THR A 262 -16.16 8.28 -11.64
CA THR A 262 -15.02 7.39 -11.39
C THR A 262 -14.42 7.54 -10.00
N LEU A 263 -14.58 8.69 -9.34
CA LEU A 263 -13.95 8.99 -8.06
C LEU A 263 -14.53 8.09 -6.96
N ARG A 264 -13.68 7.30 -6.31
CA ARG A 264 -14.05 6.34 -5.26
C ARG A 264 -13.57 6.74 -3.88
N TRP A 265 -12.42 7.40 -3.80
CA TRP A 265 -11.80 7.79 -2.55
C TRP A 265 -11.50 9.29 -2.57
N LEU A 266 -11.86 9.97 -1.48
CA LEU A 266 -11.73 11.42 -1.34
C LEU A 266 -11.25 11.77 0.07
N SER A 267 -10.04 12.31 0.18
CA SER A 267 -9.51 12.88 1.42
C SER A 267 -9.46 14.41 1.34
N LEU A 268 -9.92 15.07 2.40
CA LEU A 268 -10.04 16.52 2.44
C LEU A 268 -9.62 17.08 3.80
N CYS A 269 -8.80 18.12 3.75
CA CYS A 269 -8.60 19.02 4.88
C CYS A 269 -9.67 20.11 4.90
N LEU A 270 -10.64 20.00 5.81
CA LEU A 270 -11.67 21.01 6.00
C LEU A 270 -11.12 22.13 6.89
N ASN A 271 -11.02 23.36 6.37
CA ASN A 271 -10.86 24.53 7.21
C ASN A 271 -12.14 25.39 7.18
N THR A 272 -12.44 26.11 8.26
CA THR A 272 -13.70 26.88 8.39
C THR A 272 -13.90 27.91 7.27
N LYS A 273 -12.84 28.53 6.76
CA LYS A 273 -12.90 29.54 5.69
C LYS A 273 -13.29 28.96 4.33
N HIS A 274 -12.89 27.71 4.07
CA HIS A 274 -13.06 27.03 2.78
C HIS A 274 -13.99 25.82 2.85
N LYS A 275 -14.72 25.65 3.97
CA LYS A 275 -15.72 24.59 4.17
C LYS A 275 -16.68 24.49 2.98
N SER A 276 -17.20 25.62 2.50
CA SER A 276 -18.13 25.64 1.36
C SER A 276 -17.52 25.05 0.08
N THR A 277 -16.25 25.35 -0.20
CA THR A 277 -15.52 24.78 -1.34
C THR A 277 -15.43 23.26 -1.23
N MET A 278 -14.97 22.77 -0.08
CA MET A 278 -14.81 21.33 0.14
C MET A 278 -16.14 20.58 0.16
N MET A 279 -17.18 21.15 0.75
CA MET A 279 -18.53 20.58 0.69
C MET A 279 -19.08 20.55 -0.74
N SER A 280 -18.78 21.58 -1.56
CA SER A 280 -19.19 21.57 -2.97
C SER A 280 -18.44 20.51 -3.78
N LEU A 281 -17.17 20.24 -3.45
CA LEU A 281 -16.39 19.16 -4.05
C LEU A 281 -16.95 17.79 -3.67
N ILE A 282 -17.29 17.57 -2.39
CA ILE A 282 -17.98 16.34 -1.93
C ILE A 282 -19.30 16.16 -2.71
N ARG A 283 -20.12 17.21 -2.82
CA ARG A 283 -21.40 17.15 -3.54
C ARG A 283 -21.20 16.83 -5.03
N ALA A 284 -20.14 17.36 -5.65
CA ALA A 284 -19.85 17.10 -7.05
C ALA A 284 -19.62 15.60 -7.33
N TYR A 285 -19.06 14.86 -6.37
CA TYR A 285 -18.73 13.45 -6.50
C TYR A 285 -19.63 12.51 -5.68
N ALA A 286 -20.76 13.01 -5.18
CA ALA A 286 -21.63 12.29 -4.25
C ALA A 286 -22.21 10.99 -4.81
N SER A 287 -22.33 10.88 -6.14
CA SER A 287 -22.84 9.69 -6.83
C SER A 287 -21.83 8.55 -6.96
N SER A 288 -20.53 8.80 -6.79
CA SER A 288 -19.48 7.81 -7.05
C SER A 288 -18.58 7.50 -5.86
N VAL A 289 -18.40 8.47 -4.96
CA VAL A 289 -17.47 8.38 -3.83
C VAL A 289 -17.94 7.31 -2.83
N GLN A 290 -17.04 6.41 -2.48
CA GLN A 290 -17.30 5.27 -1.60
C GLN A 290 -16.65 5.44 -0.23
N GLU A 291 -15.49 6.10 -0.18
CA GLU A 291 -14.80 6.44 1.06
C GLU A 291 -14.44 7.92 1.07
N ILE A 292 -14.79 8.57 2.18
CA ILE A 292 -14.41 9.95 2.46
C ILE A 292 -13.52 9.96 3.70
N VAL A 293 -12.39 10.64 3.63
CA VAL A 293 -11.51 10.94 4.78
C VAL A 293 -11.58 12.44 5.03
N ILE A 294 -11.86 12.82 6.28
CA ILE A 294 -11.96 14.23 6.68
C ILE A 294 -11.00 14.47 7.83
N PHE A 295 -10.06 15.38 7.61
CA PHE A 295 -9.24 15.92 8.68
C PHE A 295 -10.08 16.88 9.54
N CYS A 296 -10.30 16.53 10.81
CA CYS A 296 -11.03 17.38 11.75
C CYS A 296 -10.63 17.15 13.22
N SER A 297 -10.74 18.19 14.05
CA SER A 297 -10.50 18.09 15.49
C SER A 297 -11.70 17.48 16.24
N VAL A 298 -11.43 16.94 17.44
CA VAL A 298 -12.49 16.41 18.31
C VAL A 298 -13.21 17.55 19.03
N GLY A 299 -12.44 18.53 19.52
CA GLY A 299 -12.91 19.69 20.26
C GLY A 299 -12.67 21.02 19.54
N ASP A 300 -13.19 22.08 20.14
CA ASP A 300 -13.13 23.45 19.63
C ASP A 300 -11.87 24.21 20.10
N ASP A 301 -11.06 23.61 20.95
CA ASP A 301 -9.80 24.20 21.44
C ASP A 301 -8.66 24.18 20.40
N TYR A 302 -8.79 23.38 19.34
CA TYR A 302 -7.73 23.21 18.34
C TYR A 302 -7.70 24.34 17.29
N LEU A 303 -6.51 24.96 17.11
CA LEU A 303 -6.22 26.01 16.11
C LEU A 303 -7.35 27.04 15.95
N ASN A 304 -7.83 27.60 17.06
CA ASN A 304 -8.93 28.58 17.08
C ASN A 304 -10.21 28.09 16.36
N LYS A 305 -10.61 26.84 16.60
CA LYS A 305 -11.80 26.21 15.95
C LYS A 305 -11.67 26.03 14.44
N GLY A 306 -10.46 26.19 13.87
CA GLY A 306 -10.24 26.14 12.43
C GLY A 306 -10.62 24.82 11.76
N PHE A 307 -10.65 23.73 12.54
CA PHE A 307 -10.89 22.36 12.08
C PHE A 307 -12.02 21.66 12.86
N TYR A 308 -12.80 22.41 13.63
CA TYR A 308 -13.90 21.88 14.42
C TYR A 308 -15.23 22.06 13.69
N PHE A 309 -15.92 20.96 13.40
CA PHE A 309 -17.16 20.93 12.62
C PHE A 309 -18.27 20.19 13.38
N PRO A 310 -19.02 20.87 14.27
CA PRO A 310 -20.06 20.22 15.06
C PRO A 310 -21.22 19.69 14.20
N ASP A 311 -21.53 20.38 13.10
CA ASP A 311 -22.65 20.06 12.20
C ASP A 311 -22.25 19.17 11.02
N LEU A 312 -21.05 18.56 11.05
CA LEU A 312 -20.49 17.81 9.92
C LEU A 312 -21.41 16.68 9.43
N GLY A 313 -22.12 16.01 10.33
CA GLY A 313 -23.09 14.98 9.98
C GLY A 313 -24.23 15.50 9.11
N GLU A 314 -24.81 16.65 9.49
CA GLU A 314 -25.90 17.29 8.74
C GLU A 314 -25.42 17.84 7.39
N ASP A 315 -24.23 18.46 7.37
CA ASP A 315 -23.61 18.96 6.15
C ASP A 315 -23.39 17.82 5.12
N LEU A 316 -22.89 16.68 5.57
CA LEU A 316 -22.65 15.51 4.73
C LEU A 316 -23.96 14.86 4.27
N ALA A 317 -24.96 14.78 5.16
CA ALA A 317 -26.29 14.27 4.80
C ALA A 317 -26.92 15.10 3.67
N ALA A 318 -26.74 16.42 3.69
CA ALA A 318 -27.20 17.34 2.66
C ALA A 318 -26.48 17.19 1.31
N CYS A 319 -25.35 16.47 1.24
CA CYS A 319 -24.64 16.24 -0.02
C CYS A 319 -25.20 15.10 -0.87
N GLY A 320 -26.14 14.30 -0.37
CA GLY A 320 -26.77 13.22 -1.15
C GLY A 320 -25.78 12.11 -1.53
N LEU A 321 -24.97 11.65 -0.57
CA LEU A 321 -23.86 10.71 -0.75
C LEU A 321 -24.35 9.27 -0.96
N LEU A 322 -24.89 8.97 -2.15
CA LEU A 322 -25.56 7.71 -2.47
C LEU A 322 -24.63 6.48 -2.51
N ALA A 323 -23.35 6.68 -2.85
CA ALA A 323 -22.38 5.61 -2.99
C ALA A 323 -21.49 5.42 -1.76
N LEU A 324 -21.60 6.30 -0.76
CA LEU A 324 -20.71 6.33 0.40
C LEU A 324 -20.89 5.05 1.22
N ARG A 325 -19.78 4.41 1.56
CA ARG A 325 -19.73 3.22 2.41
C ARG A 325 -18.99 3.49 3.70
N ARG A 326 -18.01 4.39 3.66
CA ARG A 326 -17.13 4.66 4.80
C ARG A 326 -16.78 6.14 4.90
N LEU A 327 -16.88 6.67 6.10
CA LEU A 327 -16.39 7.98 6.49
C LEU A 327 -15.31 7.79 7.56
N VAL A 328 -14.14 8.33 7.30
CA VAL A 328 -12.98 8.28 8.20
C VAL A 328 -12.72 9.70 8.72
N LEU A 329 -12.62 9.84 10.03
CA LEU A 329 -12.17 11.06 10.69
C LEU A 329 -10.68 10.92 10.97
N ASP A 330 -9.87 11.66 10.20
CA ASP A 330 -8.45 11.83 10.43
C ASP A 330 -8.22 12.98 11.42
N ARG A 331 -7.25 12.81 12.31
CA ARG A 331 -7.05 13.66 13.48
C ARG A 331 -5.70 14.35 13.42
N PRO A 332 -5.63 15.63 13.81
CA PRO A 332 -4.35 16.30 13.95
C PRO A 332 -3.44 15.54 14.91
N ALA A 333 -2.16 15.38 14.58
CA ALA A 333 -1.18 14.77 15.47
C ALA A 333 -1.07 15.50 16.82
N ALA A 334 -1.40 16.79 16.86
CA ALA A 334 -1.40 17.62 18.05
C ALA A 334 -2.74 17.62 18.83
N ASP A 335 -3.79 17.00 18.28
CA ASP A 335 -5.07 16.74 18.97
C ASP A 335 -5.43 15.24 18.81
N PRO A 336 -4.58 14.32 19.30
CA PRO A 336 -4.83 12.90 19.17
C PRO A 336 -6.01 12.48 20.04
N CYS A 337 -6.73 11.44 19.61
CA CYS A 337 -7.87 10.93 20.37
C CYS A 337 -7.52 10.29 21.72
N THR A 338 -6.24 10.13 22.08
CA THR A 338 -5.78 9.37 23.26
C THR A 338 -6.42 9.81 24.57
N ASP A 339 -6.56 11.12 24.79
CA ASP A 339 -7.16 11.65 26.03
C ASP A 339 -8.66 11.97 25.88
N GLN A 340 -9.21 11.77 24.67
CA GLN A 340 -10.57 12.17 24.30
C GLN A 340 -11.33 11.05 23.56
N VAL A 341 -10.98 9.78 23.80
CA VAL A 341 -11.59 8.64 23.08
C VAL A 341 -13.11 8.66 23.16
N ALA A 342 -13.66 8.93 24.36
CA ALA A 342 -15.11 9.01 24.56
C ALA A 342 -15.76 10.13 23.73
N ALA A 343 -15.13 11.31 23.67
CA ALA A 343 -15.62 12.43 22.87
C ALA A 343 -15.51 12.14 21.36
N CYS A 344 -14.42 11.53 20.92
CA CYS A 344 -14.26 11.08 19.54
C CYS A 344 -15.32 10.05 19.14
N LEU A 345 -15.58 9.05 19.98
CA LEU A 345 -16.61 8.04 19.74
C LEU A 345 -18.01 8.65 19.73
N LEU A 346 -18.27 9.62 20.61
CA LEU A 346 -19.52 10.39 20.60
C LEU A 346 -19.67 11.15 19.28
N GLN A 347 -18.63 11.86 18.83
CA GLN A 347 -18.65 12.58 17.55
C GLN A 347 -18.90 11.63 16.37
N CYS A 348 -18.23 10.47 16.32
CA CYS A 348 -18.45 9.46 15.28
C CYS A 348 -19.91 8.97 15.28
N ARG A 349 -20.48 8.71 16.46
CA ARG A 349 -21.89 8.29 16.60
C ARG A 349 -22.87 9.38 16.17
N THR A 350 -22.62 10.63 16.57
CA THR A 350 -23.44 11.78 16.19
C THR A 350 -23.44 11.96 14.66
N ILE A 351 -22.27 11.95 14.02
CA ILE A 351 -22.16 12.01 12.56
C ILE A 351 -22.85 10.81 11.91
N GLY A 352 -22.62 9.60 12.42
CA GLY A 352 -23.24 8.39 11.91
C GLY A 352 -24.77 8.40 12.00
N SER A 353 -25.34 9.08 13.00
CA SER A 353 -26.80 9.22 13.15
C SER A 353 -27.45 10.10 12.07
N SER A 354 -26.68 10.98 11.43
CA SER A 354 -27.13 11.82 10.31
C SER A 354 -27.00 11.13 8.95
N LEU A 355 -26.22 10.04 8.87
CA LEU A 355 -25.92 9.33 7.62
C LEU A 355 -26.78 8.05 7.49
N PRO A 356 -26.90 7.49 6.27
CA PRO A 356 -27.56 6.19 6.10
C PRO A 356 -26.91 5.10 6.96
N SER A 357 -27.71 4.18 7.49
CA SER A 357 -27.26 3.16 8.46
C SER A 357 -26.19 2.19 7.93
N TYR A 358 -26.01 2.08 6.61
CA TYR A 358 -24.97 1.28 5.98
C TYR A 358 -23.61 1.98 5.90
N VAL A 359 -23.54 3.28 6.20
CA VAL A 359 -22.28 4.04 6.19
C VAL A 359 -21.53 3.82 7.49
N GLN A 360 -20.31 3.31 7.39
CA GLN A 360 -19.44 3.14 8.54
C GLN A 360 -18.72 4.45 8.84
N VAL A 361 -18.90 5.00 10.05
CA VAL A 361 -18.16 6.18 10.53
C VAL A 361 -17.11 5.74 11.54
N VAL A 362 -15.84 5.99 11.24
CA VAL A 362 -14.71 5.61 12.09
C VAL A 362 -13.75 6.78 12.27
N CYS A 363 -12.98 6.76 13.35
CA CYS A 363 -11.81 7.60 13.49
C CYS A 363 -10.57 6.75 13.21
N GLU A 364 -9.63 7.26 12.41
CA GLU A 364 -8.43 6.52 12.00
C GLU A 364 -7.59 6.09 13.22
N THR A 365 -7.27 7.02 14.11
CA THR A 365 -6.47 6.77 15.32
C THR A 365 -7.13 5.76 16.27
N CYS A 366 -8.44 5.92 16.52
CA CYS A 366 -9.17 5.04 17.43
C CYS A 366 -9.40 3.63 16.85
N HIS A 367 -9.51 3.51 15.51
CA HIS A 367 -9.73 2.23 14.85
C HIS A 367 -8.44 1.39 14.76
N MET A 368 -7.29 2.06 14.62
CA MET A 368 -5.97 1.42 14.56
C MET A 368 -5.40 1.09 15.94
N SER A 369 -5.93 1.68 17.00
CA SER A 369 -5.50 1.41 18.38
C SER A 369 -6.28 0.21 18.94
N PRO A 370 -5.62 -0.93 19.25
CA PRO A 370 -6.24 -1.98 20.04
C PRO A 370 -6.34 -1.48 21.48
N PHE A 371 -7.46 -0.83 21.82
CA PHE A 371 -7.81 -0.58 23.22
C PHE A 371 -8.27 -1.88 23.88
#